data_AF-A0A5C6BHF0-F1
#
_entry.id   AF-A0A5C6BHF0-F1
#
_cell.length_a   1.000
_cell.length_b   1.000
_cell.length_c   1.000
_cell.angle_alpha   90.00
_cell.angle_beta   90.00
_cell.angle_gamma   90.00
#
_symmetry.space_group_name_H-M   'P 1'
#
loop_
_entity.id
_entity.type
_entity.pdbx_description
1 polymer ?
#
loop_
_entity_poly.entity_id
_entity_poly.type
_entity_poly.pdbx_seq_one_letter_code
_entity_poly.pdbx_strand_id
1 'polypeptide(L)'
;MTVSTKDQLIVFFGASLYSGILSGFAASIPLLGTLAPGALFGFWLAWAIDTTIHPLQFRQVATLVASATVSYIIALIISVNFPLRELNIGMWSVAVQGALAGGAGAFGLALSTVATIPQLRSWQLLFAMSVAGAALGGLCELAAMYILFHTGLVEPISNVPLFMSWQIGVGATLPLTAKFANRAK
;
A
#
# COMPACT_ATOMS: atom_id res chain seq x y z
N MET A 1 -0.12 16.26 -23.16
CA MET A 1 -0.17 17.25 -22.06
C MET A 1 0.43 16.60 -20.82
N THR A 2 1.34 17.27 -20.13
CA THR A 2 1.86 16.80 -18.84
C THR A 2 0.85 17.14 -17.74
N VAL A 3 0.27 16.11 -17.12
CA VAL A 3 -0.66 16.27 -15.98
C VAL A 3 0.07 16.94 -14.82
N SER A 4 -0.56 17.90 -14.15
CA SER A 4 0.08 18.57 -13.01
C SER A 4 0.21 17.60 -11.82
N THR A 5 1.20 17.80 -10.94
CA THR A 5 1.31 16.92 -9.74
C THR A 5 0.15 17.05 -8.78
N LYS A 6 -0.52 18.21 -8.77
CA LYS A 6 -1.74 18.34 -7.98
C LYS A 6 -2.80 17.37 -8.50
N ASP A 7 -2.97 17.31 -9.82
CA ASP A 7 -3.95 16.42 -10.45
C ASP A 7 -3.53 14.95 -10.31
N GLN A 8 -2.24 14.64 -10.46
CA GLN A 8 -1.70 13.32 -10.17
C GLN A 8 -2.01 12.90 -8.73
N LEU A 9 -1.74 13.76 -7.74
CA LEU A 9 -2.05 13.47 -6.33
C LEU A 9 -3.53 13.20 -6.11
N ILE A 10 -4.42 13.96 -6.75
CA ILE A 10 -5.87 13.74 -6.67
C ILE A 10 -6.25 12.36 -7.22
N VAL A 11 -5.70 11.98 -8.38
CA VAL A 11 -5.98 10.68 -9.00
C VAL A 11 -5.45 9.53 -8.16
N PHE A 12 -4.20 9.62 -7.69
CA PHE A 12 -3.59 8.61 -6.82
C PHE A 12 -4.33 8.51 -5.48
N PHE A 13 -4.73 9.64 -4.91
CA PHE A 13 -5.54 9.67 -3.68
C PHE A 13 -6.88 8.96 -3.91
N GLY A 14 -7.61 9.32 -4.96
CA GLY A 14 -8.90 8.70 -5.29
C GLY A 14 -8.78 7.21 -5.54
N ALA A 15 -7.85 6.80 -6.41
CA ALA A 15 -7.61 5.39 -6.75
C ALA A 15 -7.26 4.57 -5.50
N SER A 16 -6.38 5.09 -4.64
CA SER A 16 -5.97 4.42 -3.41
C SER A 16 -7.06 4.40 -2.35
N LEU A 17 -7.90 5.44 -2.28
CA LEU A 17 -9.08 5.50 -1.41
C LEU A 17 -10.09 4.42 -1.80
N TYR A 18 -10.47 4.34 -3.08
CA TYR A 18 -11.39 3.32 -3.59
C TYR A 18 -10.84 1.92 -3.38
N SER A 19 -9.56 1.73 -3.71
CA SER A 19 -8.87 0.47 -3.45
C SER A 19 -8.92 0.10 -1.97
N GLY A 20 -8.65 1.05 -1.06
CA GLY A 20 -8.60 0.79 0.38
C GLY A 20 -9.95 0.39 0.95
N ILE A 21 -11.03 1.05 0.52
CA ILE A 21 -12.41 0.69 0.90
C ILE A 21 -12.72 -0.74 0.47
N LEU A 22 -12.49 -1.05 -0.81
CA LEU A 22 -12.75 -2.39 -1.36
C LEU A 22 -11.87 -3.46 -0.71
N SER A 23 -10.61 -3.13 -0.42
CA SER A 23 -9.67 -4.01 0.27
C SER A 23 -10.13 -4.34 1.68
N GLY A 24 -10.63 -3.35 2.42
CA GLY A 24 -11.17 -3.54 3.77
C GLY A 24 -12.37 -4.48 3.80
N PHE A 25 -13.30 -4.34 2.85
CA PHE A 25 -14.42 -5.27 2.71
C PHE A 25 -14.00 -6.65 2.19
N ALA A 26 -13.00 -6.72 1.31
CA ALA A 26 -12.54 -8.00 0.80
C ALA A 26 -11.77 -8.81 1.85
N ALA A 27 -11.07 -8.13 2.78
CA ALA A 27 -10.35 -8.75 3.90
C ALA A 27 -11.25 -9.60 4.80
N SER A 28 -12.57 -9.34 4.79
CA SER A 28 -13.59 -10.03 5.59
C SER A 28 -14.00 -11.38 5.03
N ILE A 29 -13.74 -11.63 3.74
CA ILE A 29 -14.23 -12.80 3.04
C ILE A 29 -13.08 -13.81 2.96
N PRO A 30 -13.23 -15.03 3.51
CA PRO A 30 -12.20 -16.06 3.41
C PRO A 30 -11.73 -16.27 1.96
N LEU A 31 -10.44 -16.51 1.76
CA LEU A 31 -9.76 -16.61 0.45
C LEU A 31 -9.70 -15.31 -0.38
N LEU A 32 -10.72 -14.47 -0.36
CA LEU A 32 -10.64 -13.14 -0.98
C LEU A 32 -9.72 -12.23 -0.16
N GLY A 33 -9.76 -12.31 1.16
CA GLY A 33 -8.95 -11.48 2.04
C GLY A 33 -7.45 -11.67 1.94
N THR A 34 -6.98 -12.79 1.35
CA THR A 34 -5.55 -13.04 1.10
C THR A 34 -5.05 -12.51 -0.24
N LEU A 35 -5.93 -12.34 -1.23
CA LEU A 35 -5.54 -11.97 -2.61
C LEU A 35 -6.07 -10.61 -3.03
N ALA A 36 -7.36 -10.36 -2.77
CA ALA A 36 -8.07 -9.21 -3.29
C ALA A 36 -7.47 -7.87 -2.83
N PRO A 37 -7.05 -7.66 -1.57
CA PRO A 37 -6.48 -6.37 -1.16
C PRO A 37 -5.27 -5.94 -1.99
N GLY A 38 -4.34 -6.87 -2.23
CA GLY A 38 -3.17 -6.59 -3.06
C GLY A 38 -3.51 -6.45 -4.55
N ALA A 39 -4.42 -7.28 -5.07
CA ALA A 39 -4.83 -7.21 -6.47
C ALA A 39 -5.59 -5.91 -6.80
N LEU A 40 -6.50 -5.49 -5.92
CA LEU A 40 -7.24 -4.24 -6.02
C LEU A 40 -6.28 -3.06 -6.00
N PHE A 41 -5.34 -3.05 -5.05
CA PHE A 41 -4.37 -1.96 -4.96
C PHE A 41 -3.49 -1.88 -6.18
N GLY A 42 -2.96 -3.00 -6.66
CA GLY A 42 -2.16 -3.04 -7.88
C GLY A 42 -2.94 -2.59 -9.12
N PHE A 43 -4.23 -2.94 -9.23
CA PHE A 43 -5.07 -2.52 -10.35
C PHE A 43 -5.31 -1.01 -10.35
N TRP A 44 -5.70 -0.45 -9.20
CA TRP A 44 -5.94 0.98 -9.04
C TRP A 44 -4.67 1.82 -9.20
N LEU A 45 -3.52 1.29 -8.74
CA LEU A 45 -2.20 1.87 -9.00
C LEU A 45 -1.86 1.88 -10.48
N ALA A 46 -2.01 0.75 -11.17
CA ALA A 46 -1.73 0.65 -12.59
C ALA A 46 -2.61 1.64 -13.38
N TRP A 47 -3.89 1.73 -13.05
CA TRP A 47 -4.80 2.71 -13.64
C TRP A 47 -4.37 4.16 -13.39
N ALA A 48 -3.97 4.51 -12.16
CA ALA A 48 -3.50 5.86 -11.83
C ALA A 48 -2.19 6.22 -12.56
N ILE A 49 -1.27 5.25 -12.69
CA ILE A 49 -0.01 5.42 -13.43
C ILE A 49 -0.29 5.61 -14.93
N ASP A 50 -1.11 4.74 -15.52
CA ASP A 50 -1.48 4.76 -16.94
C ASP A 50 -2.11 6.10 -17.35
N THR A 51 -3.00 6.61 -16.50
CA THR A 51 -3.74 7.84 -16.76
C THR A 51 -2.96 9.12 -16.50
N THR A 52 -1.91 9.10 -15.66
CA THR A 52 -1.28 10.35 -15.19
C THR A 52 0.24 10.45 -15.28
N ILE A 53 0.95 9.32 -15.42
CA ILE A 53 2.42 9.27 -15.46
C ILE A 53 2.89 8.74 -16.81
N HIS A 54 2.52 7.50 -17.15
CA HIS A 54 3.04 6.80 -18.32
C HIS A 54 2.07 5.70 -18.75
N PRO A 55 1.67 5.64 -20.04
CA PRO A 55 0.81 4.59 -20.56
C PRO A 55 1.41 3.20 -20.36
N LEU A 56 0.71 2.29 -19.69
CA LEU A 56 1.19 0.95 -19.37
C LEU A 56 0.73 -0.06 -20.41
N GLN A 57 1.64 -0.93 -20.81
CA GLN A 57 1.27 -2.12 -21.57
C GLN A 57 0.56 -3.14 -20.66
N PHE A 58 -0.28 -3.99 -21.23
CA PHE A 58 -0.99 -5.04 -20.48
C PHE A 58 -0.06 -5.89 -19.59
N ARG A 59 1.14 -6.22 -20.07
CA ARG A 59 2.15 -6.96 -19.29
C ARG A 59 2.60 -6.18 -18.06
N GLN A 60 2.82 -4.87 -18.17
CA GLN A 60 3.20 -4.01 -17.05
C GLN A 60 2.06 -3.91 -16.02
N VAL A 61 0.81 -3.78 -16.48
CA VAL A 61 -0.37 -3.80 -15.61
C VAL A 61 -0.46 -5.13 -14.85
N ALA A 62 -0.36 -6.26 -15.56
CA ALA A 62 -0.42 -7.58 -14.95
C ALA A 62 0.72 -7.80 -13.93
N THR A 63 1.93 -7.34 -14.23
CA THR A 63 3.07 -7.41 -13.30
C THR A 63 2.83 -6.59 -12.04
N LEU A 64 2.31 -5.35 -12.16
CA LEU A 64 2.01 -4.50 -10.99
C LEU A 64 0.90 -5.10 -10.11
N VAL A 65 -0.14 -5.67 -10.72
CA VAL A 65 -1.22 -6.34 -9.99
C VAL A 65 -0.69 -7.58 -9.25
N ALA A 66 0.07 -8.42 -9.95
CA ALA A 66 0.66 -9.62 -9.36
C ALA A 66 1.64 -9.27 -8.24
N SER A 67 2.50 -8.26 -8.43
CA SER A 67 3.48 -7.86 -7.44
C SER A 67 2.86 -7.19 -6.22
N ALA A 68 1.82 -6.38 -6.39
CA ALA A 68 1.05 -5.82 -5.28
C ALA A 68 0.38 -6.93 -4.46
N THR A 69 -0.15 -7.95 -5.14
CA THR A 69 -0.72 -9.15 -4.50
C THR A 69 0.33 -9.91 -3.69
N VAL A 70 1.48 -10.23 -4.30
CA VAL A 70 2.59 -10.92 -3.61
C VAL A 70 3.11 -10.09 -2.44
N SER A 71 3.24 -8.78 -2.60
CA SER A 71 3.72 -7.89 -1.54
C SER A 71 2.76 -7.82 -0.36
N TYR A 72 1.45 -7.84 -0.63
CA TYR A 72 0.43 -7.96 0.41
C TYR A 72 0.50 -9.31 1.13
N ILE A 73 0.69 -10.41 0.41
CA ILE A 73 0.88 -11.74 1.01
C ILE A 73 2.13 -11.76 1.92
N ILE A 74 3.22 -11.13 1.50
CA ILE A 74 4.43 -11.00 2.33
C ILE A 74 4.12 -10.21 3.61
N ALA A 75 3.39 -9.09 3.50
CA ALA A 75 2.96 -8.33 4.66
C ALA A 75 2.09 -9.17 5.62
N LEU A 76 1.14 -9.95 5.08
CA LEU A 76 0.34 -10.90 5.87
C LEU A 76 1.20 -11.96 6.56
N ILE A 77 2.15 -12.56 5.86
CA ILE A 77 3.06 -13.56 6.44
C ILE A 77 3.85 -12.96 7.60
N ILE A 78 4.36 -11.73 7.46
CA ILE A 78 5.05 -11.02 8.53
C ILE A 78 4.10 -10.76 9.71
N SER A 79 2.89 -10.27 9.43
CA SER A 79 1.88 -10.05 10.47
C SER A 79 1.43 -11.35 11.16
N VAL A 80 1.45 -12.50 10.51
CA VAL A 80 1.04 -13.78 11.15
C VAL A 80 2.20 -14.47 11.88
N ASN A 81 3.42 -14.44 11.33
CA ASN A 81 4.57 -15.18 11.88
C ASN A 81 5.32 -14.42 12.98
N PHE A 82 5.04 -13.13 13.17
CA PHE A 82 5.53 -12.36 14.30
C PHE A 82 4.36 -11.92 15.20
N PRO A 83 3.62 -12.85 15.85
CA PRO A 83 2.52 -12.50 16.74
C PRO A 83 3.08 -11.92 18.05
N LEU A 84 3.73 -10.75 17.97
CA LEU A 84 4.20 -9.99 19.12
C LEU A 84 3.04 -9.59 20.05
N ARG A 85 1.81 -9.71 19.54
CA ARG A 85 0.53 -9.64 20.25
C ARG A 85 0.35 -10.77 21.29
N GLU A 86 0.84 -11.97 21.03
CA GLU A 86 0.68 -13.15 21.92
C GLU A 86 1.72 -13.17 23.05
N LEU A 87 2.82 -12.43 22.90
CA LEU A 87 3.90 -12.36 23.87
C LEU A 87 3.63 -11.34 25.01
N ASN A 88 2.43 -10.78 25.10
CA ASN A 88 2.03 -9.79 26.12
C ASN A 88 2.89 -8.50 26.11
N ILE A 89 3.50 -8.15 24.96
CA ILE A 89 4.52 -7.09 24.83
C ILE A 89 3.88 -5.68 24.65
N GLY A 90 2.57 -5.53 24.84
CA GLY A 90 1.90 -4.22 24.82
C GLY A 90 1.78 -3.60 23.43
N MET A 91 1.09 -2.45 23.35
CA MET A 91 0.71 -1.80 22.06
C MET A 91 1.90 -1.46 21.17
N TRP A 92 3.08 -1.21 21.74
CA TRP A 92 4.30 -0.92 20.99
C TRP A 92 4.77 -2.07 20.11
N SER A 93 4.57 -3.32 20.54
CA SER A 93 5.00 -4.48 19.77
C SER A 93 4.17 -4.64 18.49
N VAL A 94 2.88 -4.33 18.58
CA VAL A 94 1.95 -4.29 17.43
C VAL A 94 2.31 -3.18 16.46
N ALA A 95 2.73 -2.02 16.97
CA ALA A 95 3.23 -0.93 16.12
C ALA A 95 4.46 -1.35 15.30
N VAL A 96 5.40 -2.05 15.95
CA VAL A 96 6.62 -2.54 15.29
C VAL A 96 6.29 -3.62 14.26
N GLN A 97 5.41 -4.56 14.61
CA GLN A 97 4.90 -5.58 13.70
C GLN A 97 4.27 -4.95 12.44
N GLY A 98 3.39 -3.96 12.62
CA GLY A 98 2.79 -3.25 11.50
C GLY A 98 3.77 -2.41 10.70
N ALA A 99 4.78 -1.83 11.34
CA ALA A 99 5.83 -1.13 10.62
C ALA A 99 6.67 -2.07 9.75
N LEU A 100 6.98 -3.28 10.24
CA LEU A 100 7.70 -4.29 9.48
C LEU A 100 6.85 -4.82 8.32
N ALA A 101 5.60 -5.21 8.59
CA ALA A 101 4.67 -5.72 7.58
C ALA A 101 4.38 -4.67 6.50
N GLY A 102 4.00 -3.46 6.91
CA GLY A 102 3.70 -2.34 6.01
C GLY A 102 4.93 -1.88 5.21
N GLY A 103 6.11 -1.84 5.85
CA GLY A 103 7.37 -1.50 5.19
C GLY A 103 7.80 -2.53 4.15
N ALA A 104 7.72 -3.82 4.49
CA ALA A 104 8.06 -4.91 3.57
C ALA A 104 7.11 -4.99 2.37
N GLY A 105 5.80 -4.86 2.61
CA GLY A 105 4.80 -4.81 1.54
C GLY A 105 5.02 -3.61 0.61
N ALA A 106 5.26 -2.42 1.17
CA ALA A 106 5.54 -1.24 0.36
C ALA A 106 6.88 -1.34 -0.40
N PHE A 107 7.91 -1.96 0.19
CA PHE A 107 9.18 -2.20 -0.47
C PHE A 107 9.05 -3.15 -1.67
N GLY A 108 8.35 -4.28 -1.52
CA GLY A 108 8.12 -5.22 -2.63
C GLY A 108 7.35 -4.57 -3.79
N LEU A 109 6.35 -3.76 -3.46
CA LEU A 109 5.61 -2.98 -4.45
C LEU A 109 6.49 -1.92 -5.13
N ALA A 110 7.31 -1.21 -4.37
CA ALA A 110 8.24 -0.22 -4.91
C ALA A 110 9.25 -0.87 -5.86
N LEU A 111 9.84 -1.99 -5.46
CA LEU A 111 10.82 -2.73 -6.26
C LEU A 111 10.24 -3.18 -7.60
N SER A 112 9.04 -3.75 -7.58
CA SER A 112 8.33 -4.13 -8.81
C SER A 112 7.94 -2.92 -9.66
N THR A 113 7.54 -1.81 -9.05
CA THR A 113 7.17 -0.59 -9.77
C THR A 113 8.38 0.03 -10.48
N VAL A 114 9.53 0.11 -9.81
CA VAL A 114 10.80 0.54 -10.41
C VAL A 114 11.23 -0.40 -11.55
N ALA A 115 11.12 -1.71 -11.34
CA ALA A 115 11.50 -2.70 -12.35
C ALA A 115 10.58 -2.63 -13.59
N THR A 116 9.32 -2.25 -13.41
CA THR A 116 8.31 -2.17 -14.47
C THR A 116 8.35 -0.83 -15.22
N ILE A 117 8.75 0.26 -14.53
CA ILE A 117 8.72 1.63 -15.05
C ILE A 117 10.11 2.26 -14.90
N PRO A 118 10.99 2.08 -15.90
CA PRO A 118 12.40 2.47 -15.80
C PRO A 118 12.65 4.00 -15.75
N GLN A 119 11.62 4.82 -16.00
CA GLN A 119 11.72 6.29 -15.95
C GLN A 119 11.57 6.86 -14.53
N LEU A 120 11.26 6.03 -13.53
CA LEU A 120 11.11 6.48 -12.15
C LEU A 120 12.48 6.60 -11.46
N ARG A 121 12.58 7.53 -10.50
CA ARG A 121 13.77 7.64 -9.65
C ARG A 121 13.79 6.53 -8.62
N SER A 122 14.42 5.42 -8.98
CA SER A 122 14.44 4.15 -8.24
C SER A 122 14.70 4.31 -6.75
N TRP A 123 15.80 4.96 -6.37
CA TRP A 123 16.17 5.13 -4.96
C TRP A 123 15.19 5.96 -4.15
N GLN A 124 14.65 7.01 -4.75
CA GLN A 124 13.69 7.89 -4.07
C GLN A 124 12.35 7.20 -3.87
N LEU A 125 11.89 6.43 -4.87
CA LEU A 125 10.65 5.67 -4.78
C LEU A 125 10.78 4.54 -3.74
N LEU A 126 11.86 3.75 -3.82
CA LEU A 126 12.14 2.68 -2.85
C LEU A 126 12.15 3.21 -1.42
N PHE A 127 12.90 4.29 -1.17
CA PHE A 127 12.99 4.88 0.16
C PHE A 127 11.65 5.47 0.62
N ALA A 128 11.00 6.31 -0.21
CA ALA A 128 9.76 6.98 0.17
C ALA A 128 8.61 5.99 0.41
N MET A 129 8.44 4.99 -0.47
CA MET A 129 7.41 3.96 -0.31
C MET A 129 7.64 3.12 0.94
N SER A 130 8.89 2.67 1.19
CA SER A 130 9.18 1.86 2.38
C SER A 130 8.98 2.64 3.68
N VAL A 131 9.41 3.91 3.73
CA VAL A 131 9.21 4.76 4.92
C VAL A 131 7.73 5.05 5.13
N ALA A 132 6.99 5.41 4.08
CA ALA A 132 5.55 5.63 4.17
C ALA A 132 4.82 4.34 4.59
N GLY A 133 5.16 3.21 3.98
CA GLY A 133 4.60 1.91 4.29
C GLY A 133 4.85 1.48 5.74
N ALA A 134 6.06 1.71 6.26
CA ALA A 134 6.40 1.38 7.64
C ALA A 134 5.70 2.33 8.64
N ALA A 135 5.75 3.64 8.40
CA ALA A 135 5.10 4.61 9.29
C ALA A 135 3.58 4.38 9.35
N LEU A 136 2.94 4.22 8.19
CA LEU A 136 1.50 3.99 8.11
C LEU A 136 1.12 2.59 8.58
N GLY A 137 1.92 1.58 8.28
CA GLY A 137 1.69 0.21 8.78
C GLY A 137 1.66 0.19 10.31
N GLY A 138 2.66 0.77 10.98
CA GLY A 138 2.71 0.81 12.44
C GLY A 138 1.58 1.64 13.06
N LEU A 139 1.29 2.83 12.49
CA LEU A 139 0.20 3.68 12.97
C LEU A 139 -1.19 3.04 12.76
N CYS A 140 -1.41 2.41 11.61
CA CYS A 140 -2.69 1.79 11.30
C CYS A 140 -2.92 0.55 12.17
N GLU A 141 -1.91 -0.29 12.40
CA GLU A 141 -2.06 -1.47 13.25
C GLU A 141 -2.29 -1.08 14.72
N LEU A 142 -1.63 -0.02 15.20
CA LEU A 142 -1.94 0.60 16.50
C LEU A 142 -3.39 1.08 16.58
N ALA A 143 -3.87 1.79 15.57
CA ALA A 143 -5.23 2.31 15.52
C ALA A 143 -6.25 1.16 15.45
N ALA A 144 -6.00 0.13 14.65
CA ALA A 144 -6.85 -1.05 14.54
C ALA A 144 -6.97 -1.78 15.89
N MET A 145 -5.86 -1.95 16.61
CA MET A 145 -5.89 -2.52 17.96
C MET A 145 -6.63 -1.64 18.94
N TYR A 146 -6.41 -0.33 18.92
CA TYR A 146 -7.13 0.61 19.78
C TYR A 146 -8.65 0.52 19.54
N ILE A 147 -9.07 0.55 18.27
CA ILE A 147 -10.48 0.40 17.86
C ILE A 147 -11.03 -0.94 18.34
N LEU A 148 -10.34 -2.05 18.08
CA LEU A 148 -10.77 -3.39 18.48
C LEU A 148 -11.00 -3.48 20.00
N PHE A 149 -10.09 -2.93 20.81
CA PHE A 149 -10.18 -2.98 22.26
C PHE A 149 -11.19 -1.99 22.87
N HIS A 150 -11.46 -0.85 22.23
CA HIS A 150 -12.24 0.23 22.85
C HIS A 150 -13.63 0.44 22.25
N THR A 151 -13.88 -0.02 21.02
CA THR A 151 -15.18 0.21 20.35
C THR A 151 -16.03 -1.03 20.22
N GLY A 152 -15.46 -2.22 20.44
CA GLY A 152 -16.15 -3.50 20.22
C GLY A 152 -16.56 -3.74 18.76
N LEU A 153 -16.11 -2.89 17.82
CA LEU A 153 -16.29 -3.12 16.40
C LEU A 153 -15.53 -4.39 16.02
N VAL A 154 -16.29 -5.46 15.78
CA VAL A 154 -15.80 -6.73 15.26
C VAL A 154 -15.36 -6.51 13.81
N GLU A 155 -14.35 -7.27 13.37
CA GLU A 155 -14.03 -7.37 11.95
C GLU A 155 -15.33 -7.61 11.14
N PRO A 156 -15.58 -6.83 10.09
CA PRO A 156 -14.55 -6.27 9.22
C PRO A 156 -14.40 -4.74 9.13
N ILE A 157 -15.27 -3.99 9.80
CA ILE A 157 -15.35 -2.52 9.60
C ILE A 157 -14.05 -1.84 10.06
N SER A 158 -13.32 -2.43 11.00
CA SER A 158 -12.00 -1.99 11.45
C SER A 158 -10.91 -2.04 10.37
N ASN A 159 -11.04 -2.90 9.36
CA ASN A 159 -10.05 -3.06 8.28
C ASN A 159 -10.15 -1.97 7.21
N VAL A 160 -11.34 -1.41 6.99
CA VAL A 160 -11.58 -0.34 6.02
C VAL A 160 -10.68 0.87 6.25
N PRO A 161 -10.66 1.52 7.42
CA PRO A 161 -9.78 2.66 7.66
C PRO A 161 -8.30 2.28 7.60
N LEU A 162 -7.92 1.05 8.01
CA LEU A 162 -6.54 0.57 7.95
C LEU A 162 -6.03 0.48 6.51
N PHE A 163 -6.77 -0.20 5.63
CA PHE A 163 -6.40 -0.33 4.23
C PHE A 163 -6.46 1.02 3.50
N MET A 164 -7.47 1.85 3.76
CA MET A 164 -7.56 3.20 3.20
C MET A 164 -6.32 4.03 3.51
N SER A 165 -5.97 4.17 4.79
CA SER A 165 -4.86 5.02 5.21
C SER A 165 -3.51 4.53 4.67
N TRP A 166 -3.26 3.22 4.72
CA TRP A 166 -2.01 2.66 4.19
C TRP A 166 -1.91 2.82 2.67
N GLN A 167 -2.96 2.42 1.92
CA GLN A 167 -2.93 2.47 0.46
C GLN A 167 -2.86 3.92 -0.05
N ILE A 168 -3.58 4.87 0.56
CA ILE A 168 -3.50 6.29 0.21
C ILE A 168 -2.08 6.80 0.39
N GLY A 169 -1.46 6.56 1.55
CA GLY A 169 -0.14 7.12 1.80
C GLY A 169 0.97 6.44 0.98
N VAL A 170 0.90 5.13 0.75
CA VAL A 170 1.82 4.42 -0.16
C VAL A 170 1.61 4.89 -1.59
N GLY A 171 0.37 4.97 -2.08
CA GLY A 171 0.05 5.44 -3.43
C GLY A 171 0.47 6.89 -3.67
N ALA A 172 0.35 7.77 -2.68
CA ALA A 172 0.75 9.17 -2.80
C ALA A 172 2.26 9.39 -3.00
N THR A 173 3.10 8.41 -2.65
CA THR A 173 4.55 8.51 -2.86
C THR A 173 4.96 8.52 -4.33
N LEU A 174 4.18 7.88 -5.22
CA LEU A 174 4.45 7.78 -6.65
C LEU A 174 4.46 9.14 -7.36
N PRO A 175 3.40 9.96 -7.29
CA PRO A 175 3.41 11.27 -7.94
C PRO A 175 4.43 12.24 -7.32
N LEU A 176 4.76 12.08 -6.04
CA LEU A 176 5.77 12.89 -5.36
C LEU A 176 7.20 12.56 -5.80
N THR A 177 7.47 11.31 -6.16
CA THR A 177 8.80 10.84 -6.57
C THR A 177 8.99 10.81 -8.09
N ALA A 178 7.91 10.63 -8.86
CA ALA A 178 7.91 10.67 -10.32
C ALA A 178 8.37 12.02 -10.89
N LYS A 179 8.02 13.14 -10.22
CA LYS A 179 8.28 14.49 -10.74
C LYS A 179 9.75 14.88 -10.82
N PHE A 180 10.61 14.20 -10.08
CA PHE A 180 12.01 14.54 -10.04
C PHE A 180 12.78 13.98 -11.25
N ALA A 181 12.26 12.98 -12.00
CA ALA A 181 12.93 12.41 -13.17
C ALA A 181 13.15 13.41 -14.33
N ASN A 182 12.35 14.48 -14.40
CA ASN A 182 12.36 15.44 -15.52
C ASN A 182 13.36 16.61 -15.40
N ARG A 183 14.28 16.61 -14.43
CA ARG A 183 15.29 17.68 -14.25
C ARG A 183 16.72 17.31 -14.69
N ALA A 184 16.88 16.21 -15.43
CA ALA A 184 18.17 15.82 -16.01
C ALA A 184 18.04 15.70 -17.54
N LYS A 185 17.80 16.83 -18.20
CA LYS A 185 18.12 17.07 -19.61
C LYS A 185 18.53 18.53 -19.76
#